data_AF-A0A537KG62-F1
#
_entry.id   AF-A0A537KG62-F1
#
_cell.length_a   1.000
_cell.length_b   1.000
_cell.length_c   1.000
_cell.angle_alpha   90.00
_cell.angle_beta   90.00
_cell.angle_gamma   90.00
#
_symmetry.space_group_name_H-M   'P 1'
#
loop_
_entity.id
_entity.type
_entity.pdbx_description
1 polymer ?
#
loop_
_entity_poly.entity_id
_entity_poly.type
_entity_poly.pdbx_seq_one_letter_code
_entity_poly.pdbx_strand_id
1 'polypeptide(L)' 'MEKRFLGIVLAVLGIGGLIFAVANFINGGSGAHHVREIIGYGILGLLFFAAGVSLIRTTRDRPS' A
#
# COMPACT_ATOMS: atom_id res chain seq x y z
N MET A 1 2.64 -19.82 -9.47
CA MET A 1 3.12 -18.57 -10.09
C MET A 1 2.11 -17.42 -9.98
N GLU A 2 0.83 -17.58 -10.34
CA GLU A 2 -0.19 -16.49 -10.29
C GLU A 2 -0.34 -15.78 -8.93
N LYS A 3 -0.37 -16.52 -7.83
CA LYS A 3 -0.61 -15.95 -6.48
C LYS A 3 0.53 -15.05 -6.01
N ARG A 4 1.76 -15.31 -6.47
CA ARG A 4 2.95 -14.48 -6.20
C ARG A 4 2.92 -13.19 -7.01
N PHE A 5 2.41 -13.23 -8.25
CA PHE A 5 2.25 -12.03 -9.09
C PHE A 5 1.24 -11.04 -8.48
N LEU A 6 0.10 -11.54 -7.99
CA LEU A 6 -0.88 -10.70 -7.28
C LEU A 6 -0.26 -10.01 -6.06
N GLY A 7 0.57 -10.70 -5.28
CA GLY A 7 1.27 -10.10 -4.15
C GLY A 7 2.25 -8.99 -4.56
N ILE A 8 2.98 -9.18 -5.67
CA ILE A 8 3.89 -8.16 -6.21
C ILE A 8 3.11 -6.92 -6.67
N VAL A 9 2.03 -7.12 -7.43
CA VAL A 9 1.16 -6.02 -7.89
C VAL A 9 0.58 -5.27 -6.69
N LEU A 10 0.09 -5.99 -5.67
CA LEU A 10 -0.49 -5.39 -4.48
C LEU A 10 0.54 -4.59 -3.66
N ALA A 11 1.78 -5.09 -3.58
CA ALA A 11 2.87 -4.38 -2.92
C ALA A 11 3.26 -3.10 -3.67
N VAL A 12 3.38 -3.14 -5.01
CA VAL A 12 3.65 -1.95 -5.82
C VAL A 12 2.51 -0.93 -5.70
N LEU A 13 1.27 -1.39 -5.69
CA LEU A 13 0.10 -0.54 -5.49
C LEU A 13 0.11 0.11 -4.08
N GLY A 14 0.50 -0.63 -3.05
CA GLY A 14 0.68 -0.11 -1.69
C GLY A 14 1.76 0.97 -1.60
N ILE A 15 2.90 0.76 -2.25
CA ILE A 15 3.96 1.79 -2.36
C ILE A 15 3.41 3.05 -3.06
N GLY A 16 2.66 2.87 -4.15
CA GLY A 16 2.01 3.99 -4.86
C GLY A 16 1.05 4.77 -3.96
N GLY A 17 0.23 4.08 -3.16
CA GLY A 17 -0.68 4.70 -2.19
C GLY A 17 0.03 5.49 -1.08
N LEU A 18 1.16 4.96 -0.58
CA LEU A 18 2.02 5.66 0.39
C LEU A 18 2.65 6.92 -0.22
N ILE A 19 3.15 6.85 -1.46
CA ILE A 19 3.68 8.01 -2.18
C ILE A 19 2.59 9.06 -2.39
N PHE A 20 1.37 8.65 -2.76
CA PHE A 20 0.24 9.56 -2.92
C PHE A 20 -0.15 10.25 -1.61
N ALA A 21 -0.11 9.54 -0.48
CA ALA A 21 -0.34 10.12 0.84
C ALA A 21 0.69 11.21 1.17
N VAL A 22 1.98 10.94 0.91
CA VAL A 22 3.07 11.91 1.11
C VAL A 22 2.95 13.09 0.15
N ALA A 23 2.60 12.85 -1.12
CA ALA A 23 2.39 13.92 -2.09
C ALA A 23 1.25 14.85 -1.65
N ASN A 24 0.13 14.30 -1.17
CA ASN A 24 -0.96 15.11 -0.61
C ASN A 24 -0.50 15.86 0.65
N PHE A 25 0.29 15.23 1.52
CA PHE A 25 0.86 15.89 2.70
C PHE A 25 1.70 17.12 2.35
N ILE A 26 2.54 17.01 1.33
CA ILE A 26 3.41 18.11 0.88
C ILE A 26 2.60 19.21 0.18
N ASN A 27 1.56 18.85 -0.59
CA ASN A 27 0.84 19.80 -1.44
C ASN A 27 -0.36 20.49 -0.78
N GLY A 28 -0.92 19.95 0.31
CA GLY A 28 -2.13 20.57 0.89
C GLY A 28 -1.89 21.40 2.14
N GLY A 29 -2.82 22.36 2.32
CA GLY A 29 -2.79 23.35 3.39
C GLY A 29 -3.23 22.81 4.75
N SER A 30 -3.08 23.64 5.78
CA SER A 30 -3.31 23.33 7.20
C SER A 30 -4.79 23.23 7.60
N GLY A 31 -5.62 22.54 6.82
CA GLY A 31 -7.03 22.27 7.13
C GLY A 31 -7.20 20.93 7.84
N ALA A 32 -8.11 20.86 8.83
CA ALA A 32 -8.39 19.62 9.56
C ALA A 32 -8.87 18.45 8.67
N HIS A 33 -9.54 18.75 7.55
CA HIS A 33 -9.94 17.77 6.54
C HIS A 33 -8.74 17.14 5.84
N HIS A 34 -7.71 17.94 5.55
CA HIS A 34 -6.51 17.51 4.85
C HIS A 34 -5.74 16.44 5.63
N VAL A 35 -5.58 16.67 6.94
CA VAL A 35 -4.90 15.73 7.84
C VAL A 35 -5.61 14.37 7.88
N ARG A 36 -6.94 14.36 7.84
CA ARG A 36 -7.73 13.13 7.87
C ARG A 36 -7.59 12.33 6.58
N GLU A 37 -7.49 13.00 5.43
CA GLU A 37 -7.22 12.35 4.15
C GLU A 37 -5.82 11.75 4.08
N ILE A 38 -4.78 12.48 4.52
CA ILE A 38 -3.40 11.98 4.57
C ILE A 38 -3.30 10.71 5.42
N ILE A 39 -3.92 10.71 6.60
CA ILE A 39 -3.96 9.55 7.50
C ILE A 39 -4.70 8.39 6.83
N GLY A 40 -5.83 8.66 6.17
CA GLY A 40 -6.60 7.65 5.44
C GLY A 40 -5.77 6.97 4.34
N TYR A 41 -5.13 7.76 3.47
CA TYR A 41 -4.28 7.24 2.40
C TYR A 41 -3.02 6.55 2.92
N GLY A 42 -2.43 7.06 4.01
CA GLY A 42 -1.28 6.46 4.67
C GLY A 42 -1.59 5.07 5.24
N ILE A 43 -2.71 4.94 5.96
CA ILE A 43 -3.18 3.64 6.49
C ILE A 43 -3.52 2.70 5.34
N LEU A 44 -4.22 3.16 4.31
CA LEU A 44 -4.60 2.32 3.17
C LEU A 44 -3.37 1.81 2.41
N GLY A 45 -2.39 2.67 2.15
CA GLY A 45 -1.12 2.30 1.49
C GLY A 45 -0.32 1.31 2.33
N LEU A 46 -0.27 1.51 3.65
CA LEU A 46 0.39 0.58 4.57
C LEU A 46 -0.31 -0.79 4.59
N LEU A 47 -1.64 -0.83 4.65
CA LEU A 47 -2.43 -2.07 4.62
C LEU A 47 -2.21 -2.83 3.31
N PHE A 48 -2.25 -2.14 2.17
CA PHE A 48 -1.97 -2.75 0.86
C PHE A 48 -0.54 -3.28 0.75
N PHE A 49 0.43 -2.52 1.26
CA PHE A 49 1.83 -2.95 1.28
C PHE A 49 2.03 -4.18 2.16
N ALA A 50 1.52 -4.16 3.39
CA ALA A 50 1.59 -5.28 4.32
C ALA A 50 0.88 -6.53 3.78
N ALA A 51 -0.31 -6.36 3.17
CA ALA A 51 -1.04 -7.44 2.52
C ALA A 51 -0.26 -8.01 1.31
N GLY A 52 0.33 -7.15 0.49
CA GLY A 52 1.15 -7.56 -0.66
C GLY A 52 2.36 -8.38 -0.23
N VAL A 53 3.13 -7.88 0.74
CA VAL A 53 4.29 -8.60 1.30
C VAL A 53 3.85 -9.92 1.95
N SER A 54 2.75 -9.93 2.70
CA SER A 54 2.20 -11.14 3.31
C SER A 54 1.81 -12.18 2.26
N LEU A 55 1.19 -11.74 1.16
CA LEU A 55 0.79 -12.62 0.07
C LEU A 55 2.01 -13.18 -0.69
N ILE A 56 3.04 -12.36 -0.94
CA ILE A 56 4.31 -12.83 -1.51
C ILE A 56 4.94 -13.89 -0.60
N ARG A 57 4.93 -13.66 0.73
CA ARG A 57 5.55 -14.56 1.73
C ARG A 57 4.77 -15.85 1.97
N THR A 58 3.42 -15.80 1.94
CA THR A 58 2.55 -16.96 2.15
C THR A 58 2.49 -17.86 0.92
N THR A 59 2.76 -17.30 -0.26
CA THR A 59 2.95 -18.07 -1.49
C THR A 59 4.36 -18.67 -1.52
N ARG A 60 4.73 -19.46 -0.50
CA ARG A 60 5.83 -20.41 -0.63
C ARG A 60 5.34 -21.51 -1.57
N ASP A 61 6.13 -21.74 -2.61
CA ASP A 61 5.93 -22.81 -3.58
C ASP A 61 5.49 -24.08 -2.84
N ARG A 62 4.26 -24.53 -3.11
CA ARG A 62 3.88 -25.91 -2.81
C ARG A 62 4.75 -26.74 -3.74
N PRO A 63 5.72 -27.54 -3.26
CA PRO A 63 6.32 -28.55 -4.11
C PRO A 63 5.17 -29.52 -4.44
N SER A 64 4.75 -29.50 -5.71
CA SER A 64 3.93 -30.55 -6.30
C SER A 64 4.71 -31.86 -6.32
#